data_AF-A0AAQ0JJS3-F1
#
_entry.id   AF-A0AAQ0JJS3-F1
#
_cell.length_a   1.000
_cell.length_b   1.000
_cell.length_c   1.000
_cell.angle_alpha   90.00
_cell.angle_beta   90.00
_cell.angle_gamma   90.00
#
_symmetry.space_group_name_H-M   'P 1'
#
loop_
_entity.id
_entity.type
_entity.pdbx_description
1 polymer ?
#
loop_
_entity_poly.entity_id
_entity_poly.type
_entity_poly.pdbx_seq_one_letter_code
_entity_poly.pdbx_strand_id
1 'polypeptide(L)'
;MLTVEDFKSWQRVTEAARAEMEDDIRRQAVDSLVRYVTREMSKGRSLQQAGDAFLCISKELCFPYSHIDAARSALIEMGWMHE
;
A
#
# COMPACT_ATOMS: atom_id res chain seq x y z
N MET A 1 1.22 25.73 31.57
CA MET A 1 2.21 26.17 30.56
C MET A 1 2.73 24.91 29.90
N LEU A 2 2.58 24.75 28.59
CA LEU A 2 3.20 23.61 27.88
C LEU A 2 4.71 23.80 27.86
N THR A 3 5.45 22.76 28.25
CA THR A 3 6.91 22.75 28.29
C THR A 3 7.50 22.17 27.00
N VAL A 4 8.80 22.39 26.80
CA VAL A 4 9.55 21.75 25.70
C VAL A 4 9.50 20.23 25.79
N GLU A 5 9.47 19.66 27.00
CA GLU A 5 9.35 18.20 27.19
C GLU A 5 7.95 17.69 26.84
N ASP A 6 6.91 18.48 27.08
CA ASP A 6 5.55 18.15 26.62
C ASP A 6 5.48 18.13 25.09
N PHE A 7 6.12 19.08 24.41
CA PHE A 7 6.19 19.12 22.95
C PHE A 7 6.95 17.91 22.38
N LYS A 8 8.12 17.57 22.93
CA LYS A 8 8.90 16.40 22.48
C LYS A 8 8.14 15.10 22.71
N SER A 9 7.42 14.98 23.82
CA SER A 9 6.61 13.80 24.13
C SER A 9 5.46 13.67 23.14
N TRP A 10 4.76 14.77 22.83
CA TRP A 10 3.73 14.80 21.80
C TRP A 10 4.29 14.44 20.41
N GLN A 11 5.47 14.96 20.05
CA GLN A 11 6.11 14.67 18.77
C GLN A 11 6.40 13.16 18.62
N ARG A 12 7.00 12.52 19.63
CA ARG A 12 7.30 11.08 19.59
C ARG A 12 6.03 10.23 19.44
N VAL A 13 4.97 10.57 20.17
CA VAL A 13 3.69 9.85 20.07
C VAL A 13 3.08 10.02 18.69
N THR A 14 3.15 11.22 18.12
CA THR A 14 2.61 11.52 16.79
C THR A 14 3.39 10.81 15.68
N GLU A 15 4.73 10.79 15.77
CA GLU A 15 5.59 10.05 14.85
C GLU A 15 5.33 8.55 14.90
N ALA A 16 5.16 7.98 16.10
CA ALA A 16 4.81 6.57 16.27
C ALA A 16 3.44 6.25 15.66
N ALA A 17 2.41 7.06 15.94
CA ALA A 17 1.08 6.88 15.39
C ALA A 17 1.07 7.00 13.85
N ARG A 18 1.87 7.92 13.31
CA ARG A 18 2.04 8.05 11.86
C ARG A 18 2.68 6.81 11.24
N ALA A 19 3.75 6.30 11.85
CA ALA A 19 4.43 5.09 11.38
C ALA A 19 3.50 3.86 11.42
N GLU A 20 2.69 3.73 12.47
CA GLU A 20 1.69 2.67 12.58
C GLU A 20 0.63 2.77 11.48
N MET A 21 0.12 3.97 11.22
CA MET A 21 -0.87 4.22 10.17
C MET A 21 -0.29 3.96 8.77
N GLU A 22 0.96 4.36 8.51
CA GLU A 22 1.64 4.05 7.24
C GLU A 22 1.84 2.53 7.05
N ASP A 23 2.15 1.79 8.13
CA ASP A 23 2.27 0.34 8.07
C ASP A 23 0.93 -0.36 7.83
N ASP A 24 -0.16 0.13 8.44
CA ASP A 24 -1.51 -0.39 8.21
C ASP A 24 -1.95 -0.19 6.75
N ILE A 25 -1.74 1.00 6.18
CA ILE A 25 -2.02 1.27 4.76
C ILE A 25 -1.25 0.29 3.86
N ARG A 26 0.04 0.06 4.17
CA ARG A 26 0.88 -0.88 3.41
C ARG A 26 0.33 -2.30 3.48
N ARG A 27 -0.03 -2.79 4.67
CA ARG A 27 -0.60 -4.13 4.86
C ARG A 27 -1.91 -4.30 4.10
N GLN A 28 -2.80 -3.31 4.19
CA GLN A 28 -4.09 -3.33 3.49
C GLN A 28 -3.92 -3.33 1.97
N ALA A 29 -2.96 -2.57 1.45
CA ALA A 29 -2.63 -2.53 0.04
C ALA A 29 -2.18 -3.89 -0.48
N VAL A 30 -1.27 -4.54 0.26
CA VAL A 30 -0.75 -5.86 -0.12
C VAL A 30 -1.82 -6.94 -0.03
N ASP A 31 -2.63 -6.97 1.04
CA ASP A 31 -3.71 -7.96 1.18
C ASP A 31 -4.77 -7.80 0.08
N SER A 32 -5.17 -6.55 -0.22
CA SER A 32 -6.13 -6.25 -1.30
C SER A 32 -5.58 -6.65 -2.67
N LEU A 33 -4.31 -6.35 -2.92
CA LEU A 33 -3.60 -6.75 -4.14
C LEU A 33 -3.58 -8.27 -4.30
N VAL A 34 -3.09 -9.00 -3.29
CA VAL A 34 -2.94 -10.46 -3.35
C VAL A 34 -4.29 -11.10 -3.65
N ARG A 35 -5.35 -10.71 -2.92
CA ARG A 35 -6.70 -11.22 -3.15
C ARG A 35 -7.18 -10.97 -4.58
N TYR A 36 -6.94 -9.78 -5.10
CA TYR A 36 -7.33 -9.43 -6.46
C TYR A 36 -6.56 -10.26 -7.49
N VAL A 37 -5.22 -10.25 -7.40
CA VAL A 37 -4.33 -10.93 -8.35
C VAL A 37 -4.59 -12.43 -8.37
N THR A 38 -4.69 -13.08 -7.20
CA THR A 38 -5.00 -14.51 -7.11
C THR A 38 -6.33 -14.84 -7.79
N ARG A 39 -7.37 -14.02 -7.57
CA ARG A 39 -8.69 -14.21 -8.20
C ARG A 39 -8.66 -14.01 -9.70
N GLU A 40 -7.89 -13.05 -10.21
CA GLU A 40 -7.79 -12.81 -11.64
C GLU A 40 -6.94 -13.87 -12.34
N MET A 41 -5.87 -14.34 -11.70
CA MET A 41 -5.05 -15.45 -12.19
C MET A 41 -5.85 -16.76 -12.21
N SER A 42 -6.72 -17.01 -11.23
CA SER A 42 -7.61 -18.19 -11.26
C SER A 42 -8.62 -18.17 -12.41
N LYS A 43 -8.86 -17.00 -13.02
CA LYS A 43 -9.67 -16.83 -14.24
C LYS A 43 -8.84 -16.93 -15.53
N GLY A 44 -7.54 -17.23 -15.42
CA GLY A 44 -6.63 -17.39 -16.55
C GLY A 44 -5.90 -16.12 -17.00
N ARG A 45 -5.97 -15.02 -16.24
CA ARG A 45 -5.15 -13.82 -16.52
C ARG A 45 -3.71 -14.03 -16.09
N SER A 46 -2.77 -13.42 -16.81
CA SER A 46 -1.37 -13.37 -16.36
C SER A 46 -1.20 -12.41 -15.18
N LEU A 47 -0.09 -12.56 -14.45
CA LEU A 47 0.30 -11.62 -13.38
C LEU A 47 0.39 -10.18 -13.91
N GLN A 48 0.92 -9.99 -15.12
CA GLN A 48 1.02 -8.71 -15.82
C GLN A 48 -0.36 -8.08 -16.00
N GLN A 49 -1.29 -8.81 -16.62
CA GLN A 49 -2.65 -8.31 -16.85
C GLN A 49 -3.40 -8.02 -15.54
N ALA A 50 -3.21 -8.85 -14.52
CA ALA A 50 -3.85 -8.66 -13.22
C ALA A 50 -3.25 -7.45 -12.48
N GLY A 51 -1.92 -7.30 -12.48
CA GLY A 51 -1.21 -6.19 -11.85
C GLY A 51 -1.53 -4.86 -12.50
N ASP A 52 -1.51 -4.78 -13.83
CA ASP A 52 -1.83 -3.57 -14.59
C ASP A 52 -3.27 -3.10 -14.31
N ALA A 53 -4.21 -4.06 -14.33
CA ALA A 53 -5.61 -3.77 -14.03
C ALA A 53 -5.78 -3.27 -12.59
N PHE A 54 -5.10 -3.89 -11.62
CA PHE A 54 -5.17 -3.47 -10.22
C PHE A 54 -4.65 -2.04 -10.04
N LEU A 55 -3.50 -1.69 -10.65
CA LEU A 55 -2.93 -0.36 -10.56
C LEU A 55 -3.79 0.70 -11.28
N CYS A 56 -4.43 0.34 -12.39
CA CYS A 56 -5.38 1.21 -13.09
C CYS A 56 -6.59 1.52 -12.19
N ILE A 57 -7.25 0.49 -11.68
CA ILE A 57 -8.40 0.63 -10.77
C ILE A 57 -8.03 1.42 -9.51
N SER A 58 -6.86 1.15 -8.93
CA SER A 58 -6.38 1.84 -7.73
C SER A 58 -6.20 3.35 -7.96
N LYS A 59 -5.77 3.75 -9.15
CA LYS A 59 -5.68 5.17 -9.54
C LYS A 59 -7.07 5.79 -9.73
N GLU A 60 -7.99 5.07 -10.37
CA GLU A 60 -9.37 5.53 -10.59
C GLU A 60 -10.15 5.70 -9.28
N LEU A 61 -9.92 4.82 -8.30
CA LEU A 61 -10.50 4.90 -6.96
C LEU A 61 -9.77 5.92 -6.06
N CYS A 62 -8.79 6.65 -6.60
CA CYS A 62 -8.01 7.65 -5.87
C CYS A 62 -7.39 7.12 -4.57
N PHE A 63 -6.89 5.88 -4.57
CA PHE A 63 -6.16 5.38 -3.40
C PHE A 63 -4.92 6.24 -3.12
N PRO A 64 -4.53 6.36 -1.83
CA PRO A 64 -3.33 7.11 -1.46
C PRO A 64 -2.09 6.63 -2.23
N TYR A 65 -1.18 7.54 -2.55
CA TYR A 65 0.07 7.18 -3.24
C TYR A 65 0.85 6.08 -2.52
N SER A 66 0.90 6.13 -1.18
CA SER A 66 1.55 5.09 -0.36
C SER A 66 0.92 3.70 -0.55
N HIS A 67 -0.39 3.63 -0.77
CA HIS A 67 -1.08 2.37 -1.08
C HIS A 67 -0.71 1.86 -2.48
N ILE A 68 -0.71 2.74 -3.48
CA ILE A 68 -0.35 2.40 -4.87
C ILE A 68 1.11 1.94 -4.94
N ASP A 69 2.02 2.62 -4.24
CA ASP A 69 3.44 2.28 -4.20
C ASP A 69 3.68 0.96 -3.48
N ALA A 70 3.03 0.74 -2.32
CA ALA A 70 3.10 -0.53 -1.62
C ALA A 70 2.62 -1.71 -2.48
N ALA A 71 1.50 -1.54 -3.18
CA ALA A 71 0.98 -2.56 -4.09
C ALA A 71 1.91 -2.78 -5.29
N ARG A 72 2.51 -1.71 -5.86
CA ARG A 72 3.49 -1.83 -6.94
C ARG A 72 4.73 -2.60 -6.50
N SER A 73 5.29 -2.29 -5.32
CA SER A 73 6.45 -3.01 -4.78
C SER A 73 6.14 -4.49 -4.60
N ALA A 74 4.99 -4.82 -4.02
CA ALA A 74 4.56 -6.22 -3.85
C ALA A 74 4.35 -6.94 -5.20
N LEU A 75 3.79 -6.25 -6.21
CA LEU A 75 3.69 -6.80 -7.57
C LEU A 75 5.07 -7.13 -8.15
N ILE A 76 6.03 -6.22 -8.01
CA ILE A 76 7.41 -6.43 -8.49
C ILE A 76 8.04 -7.65 -7.79
N GLU A 77 7.87 -7.78 -6.47
CA GLU A 77 8.34 -8.94 -5.71
C GLU A 77 7.72 -10.27 -6.18
N MET A 78 6.47 -10.24 -6.66
CA MET A 78 5.80 -11.39 -7.25
C MET A 78 6.26 -11.72 -8.69
N GLY A 79 7.10 -10.88 -9.30
CA GLY A 79 7.58 -11.05 -10.68
C GLY A 79 6.80 -10.27 -11.73
N TRP A 80 5.99 -9.29 -11.33
CA TRP A 80 5.41 -8.33 -12.26
C TRP A 80 6.52 -7.45 -12.83
N MET A 81 6.63 -7.41 -14.16
CA MET A 81 7.63 -6.62 -14.87
C MET A 81 7.01 -5.27 -15.22
N HIS A 82 7.59 -4.21 -14.68
CA HIS A 82 7.25 -2.85 -15.08
C HIS A 82 7.97 -2.56 -16.40
N GLU A 83 7.24 -2.59 -17.51
CA GLU A 83 7.68 -1.91 -18.74
C GLU A 83 7.61 -0.39 -18.58
#